data_AF-A0ABD2EDB1-F1
#
_entry.id   AF-A0ABD2EDB1-F1
#
_cell.length_a   1.000
_cell.length_b   1.000
_cell.length_c   1.000
_cell.angle_alpha   90.00
_cell.angle_beta   90.00
_cell.angle_gamma   90.00
#
_symmetry.space_group_name_H-M   'P 1'
#
loop_
_entity.id
_entity.type
_entity.pdbx_description
1 polymer ?
#
loop_
_entity_poly.entity_id
_entity_poly.type
_entity_poly.pdbx_seq_one_letter_code
_entity_poly.pdbx_strand_id
1 'polypeptide(L)'
;ATAPHRRNCTAWTTRTTCTCTSPIAFVFAIIYSRPKSASNVHYSSIDNEPEYENFYADSGPLNLAMVYRYCYKINRKLKSITMLRKKIIHFTGSDQTKPANAAFLVGCYMV
;
A
#
# COMPACT_ATOMS: atom_id res chain seq x y z
N ALA A 1 6.95 30.97 -20.44
CA ALA A 1 6.55 30.93 -19.02
C ALA A 1 6.18 29.50 -18.67
N THR A 2 6.87 28.93 -17.70
CA THR A 2 6.94 27.52 -17.30
C THR A 2 5.67 27.03 -16.60
N ALA A 3 5.10 25.91 -17.05
CA ALA A 3 4.00 25.22 -16.39
C ALA A 3 4.48 24.50 -15.11
N PRO A 4 3.70 24.48 -14.01
CA PRO A 4 4.11 23.80 -12.79
C PRO A 4 3.83 22.29 -12.90
N HIS A 5 4.91 21.52 -12.86
CA HIS A 5 5.09 20.19 -12.29
C HIS A 5 3.80 19.40 -11.92
N ARG A 6 3.09 18.86 -12.93
CA ARG A 6 2.12 17.76 -12.70
C ARG A 6 2.90 16.50 -12.36
N ARG A 7 2.91 16.13 -11.07
CA ARG A 7 3.26 14.76 -10.66
C ARG A 7 2.29 13.80 -11.35
N ASN A 8 2.84 12.82 -12.06
CA ASN A 8 2.13 11.84 -12.88
C ASN A 8 1.16 10.98 -12.05
N CYS A 9 -0.07 11.46 -11.86
CA CYS A 9 -1.21 10.62 -11.50
C CYS A 9 -1.89 10.21 -12.82
N THR A 10 -1.50 9.07 -13.40
CA THR A 10 -2.22 8.49 -14.54
C THR A 10 -3.53 7.88 -14.05
N ALA A 11 -4.63 8.52 -14.43
CA ALA A 11 -6.00 8.13 -14.15
C ALA A 11 -6.51 7.03 -15.09
N TRP A 12 -7.11 5.99 -14.47
CA TRP A 12 -8.31 5.26 -14.89
C TRP A 12 -8.40 4.66 -16.30
N THR A 13 -8.08 3.37 -16.43
CA THR A 13 -8.73 2.46 -17.40
C THR A 13 -8.80 1.02 -16.84
N THR A 14 -10.03 0.54 -16.60
CA THR A 14 -10.44 -0.84 -16.23
C THR A 14 -9.78 -1.50 -15.01
N ARG A 15 -10.56 -1.66 -13.92
CA ARG A 15 -10.23 -2.24 -12.58
C ARG A 15 -9.36 -1.36 -11.68
N THR A 16 -10.00 -0.35 -11.09
CA THR A 16 -9.73 0.31 -9.79
C THR A 16 -8.32 0.18 -9.16
N THR A 17 -7.25 0.50 -9.89
CA THR A 17 -5.89 0.60 -9.36
C THR A 17 -5.50 2.05 -9.17
N CYS A 18 -5.45 2.53 -7.92
CA CYS A 18 -4.93 3.85 -7.57
C CYS A 18 -3.42 3.77 -7.36
N THR A 19 -2.62 4.07 -8.39
CA THR A 19 -1.15 4.00 -8.30
C THR A 19 -0.54 5.31 -7.81
N CYS A 20 -0.13 5.37 -6.54
CA CYS A 20 0.77 6.41 -6.05
C CYS A 20 2.22 5.99 -6.35
N THR A 21 2.89 6.64 -7.30
CA THR A 21 4.32 6.38 -7.58
C THR A 21 5.20 7.33 -6.76
N SER A 22 5.83 6.79 -5.72
CA SER A 22 7.02 7.39 -5.10
C SER A 22 8.24 7.15 -6.01
N PRO A 23 9.33 7.94 -5.95
CA PRO A 23 10.60 7.62 -6.61
C PRO A 23 11.20 6.28 -6.18
N ILE A 24 10.70 5.70 -5.08
CA ILE A 24 10.99 4.36 -4.61
C ILE A 24 9.98 3.41 -5.25
N ALA A 25 10.39 2.22 -5.72
CA ALA A 25 9.57 1.23 -6.46
C ALA A 25 8.41 0.59 -5.64
N PHE A 26 7.66 1.41 -4.90
CA PHE A 26 6.53 1.09 -4.04
C PHE A 26 5.26 1.66 -4.65
N VAL A 27 4.24 0.82 -4.81
CA VAL A 27 2.94 1.19 -5.38
C VAL A 27 1.83 0.64 -4.51
N PHE A 28 0.79 1.44 -4.29
CA PHE A 28 -0.45 1.01 -3.65
C PHE A 28 -1.48 0.59 -4.71
N ALA A 29 -2.31 -0.41 -4.41
CA ALA A 29 -3.36 -0.91 -5.30
C ALA A 29 -4.54 -1.51 -4.51
N ILE A 30 -5.76 -1.34 -4.98
CA ILE A 30 -6.93 -2.04 -4.44
C ILE A 30 -7.26 -3.17 -5.42
N ILE A 31 -7.32 -4.41 -4.92
CA ILE A 31 -7.44 -5.59 -5.79
C ILE A 31 -8.62 -6.46 -5.33
N TYR A 32 -9.60 -6.63 -6.23
CA TYR A 32 -10.81 -7.43 -6.01
C TYR A 32 -10.68 -8.90 -6.44
N SER A 33 -9.53 -9.29 -7.01
CA SER A 33 -9.30 -10.64 -7.56
C SER A 33 -7.88 -11.11 -7.26
N ARG A 34 -7.67 -12.42 -7.05
CA ARG A 34 -6.35 -12.97 -6.69
C ARG A 34 -5.23 -12.43 -7.63
N PRO A 35 -4.20 -11.75 -7.10
CA PRO A 35 -3.16 -11.15 -7.93
C PRO A 35 -2.35 -12.24 -8.65
N LYS A 36 -2.09 -12.05 -9.94
CA LYS A 36 -1.21 -12.93 -10.72
C LYS A 36 0.24 -12.69 -10.30
N SER A 37 0.94 -13.73 -9.88
CA SER A 37 2.37 -13.66 -9.55
C SER A 37 3.18 -13.31 -10.80
N ALA A 38 4.08 -12.33 -10.69
CA ALA A 38 5.03 -11.97 -11.73
C ALA A 38 6.45 -11.94 -11.17
N SER A 39 7.46 -12.23 -11.99
CA SER A 39 8.87 -12.33 -11.55
C SER A 39 9.44 -10.98 -11.08
N ASN A 40 8.96 -9.89 -11.66
CA ASN A 40 9.37 -8.51 -11.42
C ASN A 40 8.49 -7.76 -10.39
N VAL A 41 7.47 -8.41 -9.84
CA VAL A 41 6.50 -7.79 -8.92
C VAL A 41 6.35 -8.62 -7.66
N HIS A 42 6.34 -7.95 -6.52
CA HIS A 42 6.00 -8.57 -5.24
C HIS A 42 4.73 -7.94 -4.68
N TYR A 43 3.72 -8.77 -4.48
CA TYR A 43 2.48 -8.38 -3.83
C TYR A 43 2.60 -8.55 -2.32
N SER A 44 2.22 -7.51 -1.57
CA SER A 44 2.20 -7.53 -0.11
C SER A 44 0.87 -7.00 0.40
N SER A 45 0.14 -7.79 1.19
CA SER A 45 -1.04 -7.31 1.94
C SER A 45 -0.73 -7.14 3.43
N ILE A 46 -1.56 -6.32 4.08
CA ILE A 46 -1.64 -6.18 5.55
C ILE A 46 -2.90 -6.83 6.12
N ASP A 47 -3.85 -7.20 5.24
CA ASP A 47 -5.17 -7.72 5.61
C ASP A 47 -5.15 -9.03 6.42
N ASN A 48 -4.02 -9.74 6.44
CA ASN A 48 -3.85 -11.02 7.15
C ASN A 48 -2.96 -10.90 8.41
N GLU A 49 -2.48 -9.70 8.75
CA GLU A 49 -1.76 -9.45 10.01
C GLU A 49 -2.74 -9.06 11.11
N PRO A 50 -2.43 -9.36 12.40
CA PRO A 50 -3.40 -9.27 13.48
C PRO A 50 -4.04 -7.89 13.49
N GLU A 51 -5.35 -7.93 13.23
CA GLU A 51 -6.21 -6.77 13.12
C GLU A 51 -6.26 -6.05 14.47
N TYR A 52 -6.44 -4.73 14.39
CA TYR A 52 -6.74 -3.88 15.53
C TYR A 52 -7.84 -4.54 16.40
N GLU A 53 -7.58 -4.73 17.69
CA GLU A 53 -8.61 -5.20 18.63
C GLU A 53 -9.64 -4.07 18.78
N ASN A 54 -10.73 -4.16 18.00
CA ASN A 54 -11.86 -3.24 18.10
C ASN A 54 -12.44 -3.34 19.52
N PHE A 55 -12.64 -2.21 20.20
CA PHE A 55 -13.25 -2.19 21.52
C PHE A 55 -14.77 -2.43 21.44
N TYR A 56 -15.38 -2.07 20.30
CA TYR A 56 -16.78 -2.30 19.97
C TYR A 56 -17.01 -2.36 18.44
N ALA A 57 -17.50 -1.27 17.82
CA ALA A 57 -17.75 -1.13 16.38
C ALA A 57 -16.85 -0.06 15.71
N ASP A 58 -15.77 0.30 16.40
CA ASP A 58 -14.77 1.26 16.00
C ASP A 58 -13.82 0.65 14.97
N SER A 59 -14.05 0.96 13.70
CA SER A 59 -13.09 0.69 12.61
C SER A 59 -11.99 1.76 12.54
N GLY A 60 -11.65 2.38 13.69
CA GLY A 60 -10.80 3.56 13.79
C GLY A 60 -9.45 3.40 13.09
N PRO A 61 -8.77 4.52 12.76
CA PRO A 61 -7.46 4.45 12.13
C PRO A 61 -6.51 3.64 13.02
N LEU A 62 -5.72 2.77 12.40
CA LEU A 62 -4.87 1.83 13.14
C LEU A 62 -3.99 2.56 14.17
N ASN A 63 -3.82 1.92 15.33
CA ASN A 63 -2.93 2.37 16.41
C ASN A 63 -1.51 2.71 15.89
N LEU A 64 -0.86 3.71 16.48
CA LEU A 64 0.54 4.09 16.19
C LEU A 64 1.51 2.90 16.21
N ALA A 65 1.28 1.91 17.09
CA ALA A 65 2.06 0.67 17.10
C ALA A 65 2.01 -0.08 15.75
N MET A 66 0.87 -0.06 15.07
CA MET A 66 0.69 -0.66 13.74
C MET A 66 1.34 0.18 12.65
N VAL A 67 1.31 1.51 12.76
CA VAL A 67 2.06 2.41 11.86
C VAL A 67 3.55 2.09 11.94
N TYR A 68 4.11 1.99 13.14
CA TYR A 68 5.52 1.64 13.34
C TYR A 68 5.86 0.27 12.74
N ARG A 69 5.04 -0.75 13.03
CA ARG A 69 5.21 -2.11 12.48
C ARG A 69 5.15 -2.11 10.95
N TYR A 70 4.23 -1.35 10.38
CA TYR A 70 4.07 -1.20 8.94
C TYR A 70 5.32 -0.55 8.30
N CYS A 71 5.75 0.60 8.82
CA CYS A 71 6.96 1.29 8.34
C CYS A 71 8.20 0.39 8.43
N TYR A 72 8.36 -0.32 9.55
CA TYR A 72 9.46 -1.27 9.73
C TYR A 72 9.41 -2.44 8.74
N LYS A 73 8.22 -3.01 8.51
CA LYS A 73 8.00 -4.10 7.56
C LYS A 73 8.32 -3.69 6.12
N ILE A 74 7.83 -2.52 5.68
CA ILE A 74 8.13 -1.98 4.33
C ILE A 74 9.63 -1.70 4.20
N ASN A 75 10.25 -1.08 5.20
CA ASN A 75 11.70 -0.82 5.20
C ASN A 75 12.54 -2.11 5.12
N ARG A 76 12.14 -3.19 5.81
CA ARG A 76 12.81 -4.49 5.68
C ARG A 76 12.69 -5.07 4.26
N LYS A 77 11.52 -4.93 3.64
CA LYS A 77 11.32 -5.40 2.25
C LYS A 77 12.14 -4.59 1.25
N LEU A 78 12.22 -3.26 1.42
CA LEU A 78 13.03 -2.39 0.57
C LEU A 78 14.54 -2.65 0.71
N LYS A 79 15.02 -2.99 1.90
CA LYS A 79 16.43 -3.34 2.16
C LYS A 79 16.81 -4.76 1.73
N SER A 80 15.84 -5.62 1.40
CA SER A 80 16.14 -7.00 1.01
C SER A 80 16.69 -7.06 -0.41
N ILE A 81 17.86 -7.70 -0.57
CA ILE A 81 18.55 -7.88 -1.86
C ILE A 81 17.66 -8.60 -2.88
N THR A 82 16.84 -9.55 -2.43
CA THR A 82 15.89 -10.31 -3.29
C THR A 82 14.77 -9.45 -3.86
N MET A 83 14.50 -8.31 -3.23
CA MET A 83 13.36 -7.43 -3.50
C MET A 83 13.79 -6.12 -4.16
N LEU A 84 15.09 -5.79 -4.10
CA LEU A 84 15.67 -4.57 -4.66
C LEU A 84 15.44 -4.41 -6.17
N ARG A 85 15.30 -5.54 -6.89
CA ARG A 85 14.99 -5.56 -8.34
C ARG A 85 13.49 -5.72 -8.65
N LYS A 86 12.63 -5.84 -7.63
CA LYS A 86 11.20 -6.10 -7.79
C LYS A 86 10.39 -4.86 -7.40
N LYS A 87 9.34 -4.59 -8.16
CA LYS A 87 8.34 -3.59 -7.79
C LYS A 87 7.50 -4.12 -6.64
N ILE A 88 7.42 -3.40 -5.53
CA ILE A 88 6.60 -3.77 -4.39
C ILE A 88 5.22 -3.16 -4.60
N ILE A 89 4.20 -4.00 -4.74
CA ILE A 89 2.81 -3.60 -4.79
C ILE A 89 2.17 -3.93 -3.45
N HIS A 90 1.85 -2.90 -2.69
CA HIS A 90 1.01 -3.04 -1.53
C HIS A 90 -0.45 -3.10 -1.97
N PHE A 91 -1.12 -4.19 -1.66
CA PHE A 91 -2.53 -4.36 -2.02
C PHE A 91 -3.40 -4.61 -0.79
N THR A 92 -4.67 -4.23 -0.95
CA THR A 92 -5.74 -4.49 0.00
C THR A 92 -6.93 -5.14 -0.71
N GLY A 93 -7.67 -5.96 0.03
CA GLY A 93 -8.86 -6.66 -0.42
C GLY A 93 -10.08 -5.76 -0.63
N SER A 94 -11.23 -6.41 -0.84
CA SER A 94 -12.50 -5.75 -1.19
C SER A 94 -13.31 -5.23 0.00
N ASP A 95 -12.93 -5.59 1.23
CA ASP A 95 -13.67 -5.21 2.43
C ASP A 95 -13.61 -3.70 2.62
N GLN A 96 -14.74 -2.99 2.65
CA GLN A 96 -14.76 -1.52 2.58
C GLN A 96 -13.98 -0.81 3.71
N THR A 97 -13.79 -1.47 4.85
CA THR A 97 -13.04 -0.96 6.00
C THR A 97 -11.52 -1.07 5.83
N LYS A 98 -11.03 -2.02 5.02
CA LYS A 98 -9.59 -2.30 4.87
C LYS A 98 -8.84 -1.30 3.99
N PRO A 99 -9.39 -0.81 2.85
CA PRO A 99 -8.75 0.20 2.02
C PRO A 99 -8.51 1.54 2.72
N ALA A 100 -9.45 1.99 3.56
CA ALA A 100 -9.29 3.24 4.31
C ALA A 100 -8.08 3.15 5.26
N ASN A 101 -8.01 2.04 6.00
CA ASN A 101 -6.93 1.70 6.90
C ASN A 101 -5.58 1.49 6.21
N ALA A 102 -5.56 0.79 5.07
CA ALA A 102 -4.35 0.59 4.28
C ALA A 102 -3.85 1.90 3.65
N ALA A 103 -4.76 2.72 3.11
CA ALA A 103 -4.42 4.04 2.56
C ALA A 103 -3.89 4.98 3.63
N PHE A 104 -4.44 4.94 4.86
CA PHE A 104 -3.94 5.68 6.00
C PHE A 104 -2.49 5.29 6.33
N LEU A 105 -2.18 4.00 6.44
CA LEU A 105 -0.81 3.52 6.71
C LEU A 105 0.18 3.92 5.61
N VAL A 106 -0.22 3.82 4.34
CA VAL A 106 0.59 4.29 3.21
C VAL A 106 0.81 5.79 3.30
N GLY A 107 -0.23 6.57 3.63
CA GLY A 107 -0.14 8.00 3.86
C GLY A 107 0.87 8.35 4.95
N CYS A 108 0.76 7.71 6.12
CA CYS A 108 1.70 7.90 7.24
C CYS A 108 3.15 7.54 6.90
N TYR A 109 3.39 6.60 5.97
CA TYR A 109 4.74 6.26 5.52
C TYR A 109 5.31 7.28 4.52
N MET A 110 4.46 8.00 3.79
CA MET A 110 4.88 8.98 2.79
C MET A 110 5.15 10.37 3.36
N VAL A 111 4.67 10.65 4.58
CA VAL A 111 4.98 11.86 5.35
C VAL A 111 6.39 11.77 5.90
#